data_AF-A0AAU3RBA2-F1
#
_entry.id   AF-A0AAU3RBA2-F1
#
_cell.length_a   1.000
_cell.length_b   1.000
_cell.length_c   1.000
_cell.angle_alpha   90.00
_cell.angle_beta   90.00
_cell.angle_gamma   90.00
#
_symmetry.space_group_name_H-M   'P 1'
#
loop_
_entity.id
_entity.type
_entity.pdbx_description
1 polymer ?
#
loop_
_entity_poly.entity_id
_entity_poly.type
_entity_poly.pdbx_seq_one_letter_code
_entity_poly.pdbx_strand_id
1 'polypeptide(L)' 'MHERLNPAGPARPSAAEANEAIRRLVETQVDGEWPSEAYESLLTEWAEASRAEVSPAP' A
#
# COMPACT_ATOMS: atom_id res chain seq x y z
N MET A 1 15.16 4.84 21.29
CA MET A 1 15.10 4.88 19.82
C MET A 1 14.77 3.45 19.39
N HIS A 2 13.50 3.11 19.16
CA HIS A 2 13.12 1.77 18.71
C HIS A 2 12.90 1.83 17.19
N GLU A 3 13.97 1.65 16.44
CA GLU A 3 13.88 1.34 15.01
C GLU A 3 13.29 -0.07 14.89
N ARG A 4 11.96 -0.14 14.68
CA ARG A 4 11.30 -1.38 14.29
C ARG A 4 11.66 -1.65 12.83
N LEU A 5 12.84 -2.20 12.59
CA LEU A 5 13.18 -2.83 11.32
C LEU A 5 12.28 -4.08 11.20
N ASN A 6 11.12 -3.91 10.54
CA ASN A 6 10.25 -5.01 10.19
C ASN A 6 10.97 -5.86 9.13
N PRO A 7 11.11 -7.18 9.29
CA PRO A 7 11.83 -8.01 8.33
C PRO A 7 11.08 -8.00 7.00
N ALA A 8 11.73 -7.48 5.96
CA ALA A 8 11.30 -7.60 4.57
C ALA A 8 11.30 -9.09 4.18
N GLY A 9 10.16 -9.76 4.42
CA GLY A 9 9.81 -11.02 3.76
C GLY A 9 9.53 -10.79 2.26
N PRO A 10 9.51 -11.86 1.45
CA PRO A 10 9.74 -11.77 0.01
C PRO A 10 8.69 -10.90 -0.72
N ALA A 11 9.17 -9.80 -1.30
CA ALA A 11 8.69 -9.08 -2.49
C ALA A 11 7.18 -8.80 -2.61
N ARG A 12 6.44 -8.66 -1.51
CA ARG A 12 5.14 -7.97 -1.55
C ARG A 12 5.38 -6.49 -1.31
N PRO A 13 4.74 -5.59 -2.08
CA PRO A 13 4.80 -4.17 -1.79
C PRO A 13 4.33 -3.93 -0.36
N SER A 14 5.14 -3.19 0.38
CA SER A 14 4.85 -2.76 1.74
C SER A 14 3.62 -1.86 1.73
N ALA A 15 2.94 -1.69 2.87
CA ALA A 15 1.79 -0.77 2.91
C ALA A 15 2.19 0.66 2.53
N ALA A 16 3.43 1.05 2.82
CA ALA A 16 4.00 2.33 2.38
C ALA A 16 4.09 2.46 0.84
N GLU A 17 4.46 1.39 0.14
CA GLU A 17 4.60 1.38 -1.32
C GLU A 17 3.23 1.44 -2.00
N ALA A 18 2.26 0.65 -1.51
CA ALA A 18 0.88 0.71 -1.98
C ALA A 18 0.26 2.10 -1.76
N ASN A 19 0.51 2.73 -0.60
CA ASN A 19 0.08 4.09 -0.32
C ASN A 19 0.71 5.13 -1.27
N GLU A 20 1.99 4.99 -1.60
CA GLU A 20 2.64 5.89 -2.55
C GLU A 20 2.05 5.74 -3.96
N ALA A 21 1.76 4.51 -4.38
CA ALA A 21 1.09 4.25 -5.66
C ALA A 21 -0.31 4.87 -5.70
N ILE A 22 -1.09 4.77 -4.62
CA ILE A 22 -2.40 5.42 -4.49
C ILE A 22 -2.25 6.95 -4.61
N ARG A 23 -1.27 7.52 -3.90
CA ARG A 23 -1.02 8.96 -3.92
C ARG A 23 -0.65 9.44 -5.32
N ARG A 24 0.24 8.73 -6.01
CA ARG A 24 0.61 9.03 -7.40
C ARG A 24 -0.61 8.92 -8.32
N LEU A 25 -1.44 7.88 -8.18
CA LEU A 25 -2.65 7.73 -8.97
C LEU A 25 -3.56 8.97 -8.83
N VAL A 26 -3.83 9.39 -7.60
CA VAL A 26 -4.63 10.60 -7.30
C VAL A 26 -3.99 11.87 -7.86
N GLU A 27 -2.67 12.05 -7.68
CA GLU A 27 -1.94 13.24 -8.14
C GLU A 27 -1.83 13.31 -9.67
N THR A 28 -1.75 12.16 -10.35
CA THR A 28 -1.72 12.07 -11.81
C THR A 28 -3.09 12.16 -12.46
N GLN A 29 -4.17 12.00 -11.68
CA GLN A 29 -5.51 12.14 -12.20
C GLN A 29 -5.82 13.63 -12.42
N VAL A 30 -5.69 14.06 -13.67
CA VAL A 30 -6.06 15.40 -14.11
C VAL A 30 -7.12 15.23 -15.19
N ASP A 31 -8.35 15.66 -14.91
CA ASP A 31 -9.50 15.68 -15.82
C ASP A 31 -9.72 14.42 -16.69
N GLY A 32 -10.59 13.53 -16.22
CA GLY A 32 -10.96 12.29 -16.92
C GLY A 32 -11.80 11.35 -16.05
N GLU A 33 -12.14 10.19 -16.59
CA GLU A 33 -12.81 9.13 -15.83
C GLU A 33 -11.88 8.61 -14.71
N TRP A 34 -12.43 8.44 -13.52
CA TRP A 34 -11.69 7.95 -12.36
C TRP A 34 -11.31 6.48 -12.56
N PRO A 35 -10.03 6.09 -12.44
CA PRO A 35 -9.59 4.71 -12.59
C PRO A 35 -9.93 3.89 -11.34
N SER A 36 -11.22 3.63 -11.12
CA SER A 36 -11.74 2.98 -9.92
C SER A 36 -11.13 1.60 -9.70
N GLU A 37 -11.02 0.77 -10.75
CA GLU A 37 -10.49 -0.59 -10.66
C GLU A 37 -9.01 -0.61 -10.18
N ALA A 38 -8.19 0.30 -10.70
CA ALA A 38 -6.80 0.44 -10.28
C ALA A 38 -6.71 0.93 -8.83
N TYR A 39 -7.55 1.89 -8.44
CA TYR A 39 -7.62 2.39 -7.08
C TYR A 39 -8.07 1.31 -6.08
N GLU A 40 -9.10 0.53 -6.41
CA GLU A 40 -9.61 -0.57 -5.57
C GLU A 40 -8.59 -1.70 -5.40
N SER A 41 -7.84 -2.01 -6.46
CA SER A 41 -6.74 -2.98 -6.42
C SER A 41 -5.65 -2.52 -5.45
N LEU A 42 -5.23 -1.26 -5.54
CA LEU A 42 -4.23 -0.68 -4.65
C LEU A 42 -4.72 -0.60 -3.19
N LEU A 43 -6.00 -0.30 -2.96
CA LEU A 43 -6.59 -0.32 -1.62
C LEU A 43 -6.57 -1.72 -1.00
N THR A 44 -6.83 -2.76 -1.81
CA THR A 44 -6.80 -4.15 -1.36
C THR A 44 -5.37 -4.55 -0.97
N GLU A 45 -4.41 -4.25 -1.84
CA GLU A 45 -2.99 -4.50 -1.59
C GLU A 45 -2.50 -3.78 -0.32
N TRP A 46 -2.87 -2.50 -0.17
CA TRP A 46 -2.57 -1.72 1.02
C TRP A 46 -3.18 -2.34 2.28
N ALA A 47 -4.44 -2.78 2.22
CA ALA A 47 -5.13 -3.37 3.37
C ALA A 47 -4.51 -4.72 3.79
N GLU A 48 -4.13 -5.56 2.82
CA GLU A 48 -3.44 -6.83 3.09
C GLU A 48 -2.06 -6.59 3.71
N ALA A 49 -1.27 -5.69 3.13
CA ALA A 49 0.05 -5.33 3.65
C ALA A 49 -0.05 -4.71 5.06
N SER A 50 -0.98 -3.77 5.26
CA SER A 50 -1.22 -3.14 6.56
C SER A 50 -1.64 -4.15 7.63
N ARG A 51 -2.48 -5.14 7.28
CA ARG A 51 -2.85 -6.21 8.22
C ARG A 51 -1.68 -7.12 8.57
N ALA A 52 -0.81 -7.41 7.61
CA ALA A 52 0.39 -8.21 7.83
C ALA A 52 1.42 -7.49 8.70
N GLU A 53 1.56 -6.17 8.57
CA GLU A 53 2.46 -5.34 9.39
C GLU A 53 1.92 -5.09 10.80
N VAL A 54 0.60 -4.93 10.94
CA VAL A 54 -0.09 -4.70 12.23
C VAL A 54 -0.28 -5.99 13.02
N SER A 55 -0.29 -7.15 12.36
CA SER A 55 -0.28 -8.44 13.05
C SER A 55 1.16 -8.85 13.34
N PRO A 56 1.74 -8.53 14.52
CA PRO A 56 2.92 -9.24 14.95
C PRO A 56 2.54 -10.73 15.04
N ALA A 57 3.40 -11.60 14.50
CA ALA A 57 3.26 -13.05 14.62
C ALA A 57 2.96 -13.46 16.09
N PRO A 58 2.20 -14.56 16.31
CA PRO A 58 1.91 -15.06 17.65
C PRO A 58 3.17 -15.45 18.44
#